data_AF-A0A5N6Q3Z3-F1
#
_entry.id   AF-A0A5N6Q3Z3-F1
#
_cell.length_a   1.000
_cell.length_b   1.000
_cell.length_c   1.000
_cell.angle_alpha   90.00
_cell.angle_beta   90.00
_cell.angle_gamma   90.00
#
_symmetry.space_group_name_H-M   'P 1'
#
loop_
_entity.id
_entity.type
_entity.pdbx_description
1 polymer ?
#
loop_
_entity_poly.entity_id
_entity_poly.type
_entity_poly.pdbx_seq_one_letter_code
_entity_poly.pdbx_strand_id
1 'polypeptide(L)'
;MFNSDLVGTCEDLDPWHWQCGVATNGGYGTTATELAGIVPNSLARAWHRTNQFSSEIIFHNRIMQHECRTMDPESATVFYIPFYAGLAVGKYLFSDSTTDERDFHAAKLIQWVQNQPYWRRSNGSDHVLVLGRITWDFRRLTDPEKRWGSKFLNMPEMQKVTRLTIERAPADYHDIGIPYPTGFHPSSTADIQTWQNFVRTYNRSSLFTFVGAAREDVGDDIRGLLLQTCRNEPFCRVVDCAVTPCANGSSEIMDSLLGSEFCLQPRGDSFTRRSVFDCMIAGTIPFYSGTDHV
;
A
#
# COMPACT_ATOMS: atom_id res chain seq x y z
N MET A 1 15.23 17.23 3.59
CA MET A 1 14.77 18.27 2.66
C MET A 1 13.70 17.74 1.70
N PHE A 2 13.86 16.56 1.09
CA PHE A 2 12.89 16.04 0.08
C PHE A 2 11.54 15.59 0.61
N ASN A 3 11.46 15.16 1.88
CA ASN A 3 10.24 14.58 2.44
C ASN A 3 9.51 15.52 3.42
N SER A 4 10.14 16.62 3.84
CA SER A 4 9.63 17.47 4.92
C SER A 4 8.33 18.19 4.56
N ASP A 5 8.07 18.40 3.28
CA ASP A 5 6.85 19.00 2.74
C ASP A 5 5.84 17.96 2.22
N LEU A 6 6.18 16.67 2.28
CA LEU A 6 5.33 15.57 1.80
C LEU A 6 4.47 14.95 2.90
N VAL A 7 4.83 15.21 4.16
CA VAL A 7 4.14 14.69 5.33
C VAL A 7 3.30 15.80 5.95
N GLY A 8 2.00 15.56 6.10
CA GLY A 8 1.08 16.51 6.73
C GLY A 8 1.32 16.63 8.24
N THR A 9 0.84 17.72 8.83
CA THR A 9 0.89 17.94 10.29
C THR A 9 -0.31 17.33 11.04
N CYS A 10 -1.22 16.69 10.31
CA CYS A 10 -2.43 16.07 10.82
C CYS A 10 -2.18 14.59 11.20
N GLU A 11 -2.77 14.17 12.31
CA GLU A 11 -2.49 12.86 12.93
C GLU A 11 -3.41 11.72 12.46
N ASP A 12 -4.64 12.03 12.03
CA ASP A 12 -5.61 11.03 11.56
C ASP A 12 -5.71 10.98 10.04
N LEU A 13 -6.17 9.85 9.50
CA LEU A 13 -6.45 9.71 8.07
C LEU A 13 -7.63 10.61 7.67
N ASP A 14 -7.45 11.36 6.59
CA ASP A 14 -8.50 12.21 6.01
C ASP A 14 -8.72 11.81 4.54
N PRO A 15 -9.96 11.45 4.15
CA PRO A 15 -10.30 11.13 2.75
C PRO A 15 -10.06 12.29 1.76
N TRP A 16 -10.09 13.53 2.24
CA TRP A 16 -9.94 14.75 1.45
C TRP A 16 -8.52 15.33 1.52
N HIS A 17 -7.77 14.99 2.57
CA HIS A 17 -6.38 15.43 2.77
C HIS A 17 -5.44 14.21 2.83
N TRP A 18 -4.96 13.80 1.65
CA TRP A 18 -4.20 12.56 1.49
C TRP A 18 -2.91 12.48 2.33
N GLN A 19 -2.34 13.61 2.76
CA GLN A 19 -1.14 13.63 3.61
C GLN A 19 -1.41 13.28 5.08
N CYS A 20 -2.68 13.36 5.50
CA CYS A 20 -3.05 13.25 6.91
C CYS A 20 -2.95 11.83 7.42
N GLY A 21 -2.35 11.67 8.60
CA GLY A 21 -2.19 10.40 9.31
C GLY A 21 -1.19 9.41 8.72
N VAL A 22 -0.67 9.66 7.51
CA VAL A 22 0.24 8.73 6.81
C VAL A 22 1.56 8.53 7.55
N ALA A 23 2.04 9.55 8.29
CA ALA A 23 3.28 9.46 9.07
C ALA A 23 3.09 9.21 10.56
N THR A 24 1.85 9.21 11.05
CA THR A 24 1.54 8.99 12.46
C THR A 24 2.10 7.65 12.92
N ASN A 25 2.70 7.64 14.12
CA ASN A 25 3.32 6.46 14.72
C ASN A 25 4.30 5.73 13.76
N GLY A 26 5.20 6.49 13.13
CA GLY A 26 6.19 5.92 12.21
C GLY A 26 5.58 5.27 10.95
N GLY A 27 4.38 5.69 10.57
CA GLY A 27 3.63 5.18 9.42
C GLY A 27 2.59 4.11 9.72
N TYR A 28 2.44 3.70 10.99
CA TYR A 28 1.40 2.75 11.39
C TYR A 28 0.01 3.38 11.46
N GLY A 29 -0.09 4.70 11.68
CA GLY A 29 -1.35 5.38 11.93
C GLY A 29 -1.78 5.34 13.40
N THR A 30 -2.94 5.93 13.70
CA THR A 30 -3.55 5.89 15.03
C THR A 30 -4.03 4.49 15.39
N THR A 31 -4.24 4.20 16.68
CA THR A 31 -4.77 2.90 17.13
C THR A 31 -6.16 2.66 16.55
N ALA A 32 -6.42 1.45 16.06
CA ALA A 32 -7.72 1.06 15.50
C ALA A 32 -8.72 0.70 16.61
N THR A 33 -9.13 1.70 17.40
CA THR A 33 -10.04 1.52 18.54
C THR A 33 -11.41 0.95 18.15
N GLU A 34 -11.83 1.18 16.92
CA GLU A 34 -13.07 0.66 16.33
C GLU A 34 -13.08 -0.86 16.16
N LEU A 35 -11.92 -1.52 16.26
CA LEU A 35 -11.82 -2.99 16.25
C LEU A 35 -12.04 -3.62 17.64
N ALA A 36 -12.25 -2.80 18.68
CA ALA A 36 -12.54 -3.30 20.02
C ALA A 36 -13.79 -4.20 20.00
N GLY A 37 -13.66 -5.40 20.57
CA GLY A 37 -14.73 -6.41 20.56
C GLY A 37 -14.78 -7.27 19.29
N ILE A 38 -14.10 -6.88 18.20
CA ILE A 38 -13.93 -7.70 17.00
C ILE A 38 -12.64 -8.50 17.09
N VAL A 39 -11.54 -7.87 17.50
CA VAL A 39 -10.23 -8.52 17.67
C VAL A 39 -9.96 -8.86 19.15
N PRO A 40 -9.08 -9.83 19.45
CA PRO A 40 -8.71 -10.12 20.84
C PRO A 40 -8.20 -8.88 21.58
N ASN A 41 -8.70 -8.62 22.79
CA ASN A 41 -8.31 -7.45 23.60
C ASN A 41 -6.79 -7.40 23.85
N SER A 42 -6.13 -8.55 23.99
CA SER A 42 -4.68 -8.64 24.15
C SER A 42 -3.90 -8.12 22.92
N LEU A 43 -4.54 -8.10 21.75
CA LEU A 43 -3.97 -7.64 20.49
C LEU A 43 -4.42 -6.24 20.09
N ALA A 44 -5.30 -5.58 20.84
CA ALA A 44 -5.81 -4.25 20.46
C ALA A 44 -4.70 -3.22 20.17
N ARG A 45 -3.59 -3.30 20.91
CA ARG A 45 -2.41 -2.44 20.73
C ARG A 45 -1.60 -2.72 19.45
N ALA A 46 -1.80 -3.86 18.80
CA ALA A 46 -1.14 -4.25 17.56
C ALA A 46 -1.94 -3.82 16.31
N TRP A 47 -3.14 -3.26 16.50
CA TRP A 47 -4.01 -2.83 15.41
C TRP A 47 -4.02 -1.32 15.24
N HIS A 48 -3.78 -0.87 14.02
CA HIS A 48 -3.66 0.54 13.66
C HIS A 48 -4.42 0.87 12.38
N ARG A 49 -4.81 2.14 12.25
CA ARG A 49 -5.38 2.75 11.03
C ARG A 49 -4.26 3.03 10.02
N THR A 50 -3.57 1.99 9.60
CA THR A 50 -2.45 2.09 8.66
C THR A 50 -2.92 2.50 7.28
N ASN A 51 -2.28 3.51 6.68
CA ASN A 51 -2.57 3.92 5.31
C ASN A 51 -1.99 2.90 4.32
N GLN A 52 -2.72 2.57 3.26
CA GLN A 52 -2.24 1.62 2.24
C GLN A 52 -0.97 2.07 1.50
N PHE A 53 -0.63 3.37 1.57
CA PHE A 53 0.53 3.95 0.90
C PHE A 53 1.68 4.32 1.88
N SER A 54 1.63 3.88 3.14
CA SER A 54 2.63 4.25 4.16
C SER A 54 3.92 3.42 4.16
N SER A 55 4.09 2.46 3.22
CA SER A 55 5.27 1.58 3.18
C SER A 55 6.60 2.33 3.21
N GLU A 56 6.71 3.46 2.51
CA GLU A 56 7.94 4.26 2.44
C GLU A 56 8.33 4.79 3.83
N ILE A 57 7.35 5.25 4.59
CA ILE A 57 7.56 5.77 5.95
C ILE A 57 7.84 4.62 6.93
N ILE A 58 7.10 3.52 6.83
CA ILE A 58 7.30 2.34 7.70
C ILE A 58 8.71 1.79 7.53
N PHE A 59 9.14 1.55 6.29
CA PHE A 59 10.46 1.03 6.00
C PHE A 59 11.55 2.03 6.38
N HIS A 60 11.37 3.32 6.12
CA HIS A 60 12.34 4.33 6.54
C HIS A 60 12.53 4.31 8.06
N ASN A 61 11.46 4.31 8.86
CA ASN A 61 11.57 4.24 10.33
C ASN A 61 12.24 2.94 10.79
N ARG A 62 11.89 1.80 10.18
CA ARG A 62 12.53 0.50 10.50
C ARG A 62 14.01 0.50 10.18
N ILE A 63 14.41 1.00 9.01
CA ILE A 63 15.82 1.08 8.59
C ILE A 63 16.61 2.00 9.53
N MET A 64 16.03 3.13 9.95
CA MET A 64 16.68 4.05 10.87
C MET A 64 17.00 3.43 12.24
N GLN A 65 16.22 2.43 12.66
CA GLN A 65 16.36 1.72 13.93
C GLN A 65 17.00 0.33 13.78
N HIS A 66 17.35 -0.07 12.57
CA HIS A 66 17.85 -1.43 12.31
C HIS A 66 19.28 -1.61 12.83
N GLU A 67 19.56 -2.74 13.47
CA GLU A 67 20.86 -3.02 14.10
C GLU A 67 22.02 -3.02 13.09
N CYS A 68 21.77 -3.48 11.85
CA CYS A 68 22.77 -3.46 10.77
C CYS A 68 22.96 -2.08 10.11
N ARG A 69 22.25 -1.03 10.53
CA ARG A 69 22.45 0.32 9.98
C ARG A 69 23.80 0.84 10.46
N THR A 70 24.66 1.18 9.51
CA THR A 70 25.97 1.79 9.77
C THR A 70 26.00 3.26 9.37
N MET A 71 26.77 4.06 10.12
CA MET A 71 27.09 5.44 9.76
C MET A 71 28.45 5.55 9.04
N ASP A 72 29.21 4.45 8.96
CA ASP A 72 30.41 4.33 8.15
C ASP A 72 30.04 3.81 6.74
N PRO A 73 30.05 4.67 5.71
CA PRO A 73 29.63 4.27 4.37
C PRO A 73 30.53 3.22 3.71
N GLU A 74 31.80 3.10 4.11
CA GLU A 74 32.72 2.11 3.54
C GLU A 74 32.39 0.69 4.01
N SER A 75 31.79 0.56 5.20
CA SER A 75 31.27 -0.70 5.73
C SER A 75 29.90 -1.10 5.15
N ALA A 76 29.23 -0.19 4.42
CA ALA A 76 27.88 -0.42 3.92
C ALA A 76 27.86 -1.33 2.68
N THR A 77 27.07 -2.40 2.73
CA THR A 77 26.80 -3.28 1.58
C THR A 77 25.79 -2.66 0.60
N VAL A 78 24.87 -1.85 1.12
CA VAL A 78 23.75 -1.27 0.37
C VAL A 78 23.40 0.10 0.92
N PHE A 79 22.98 1.02 0.05
CA PHE A 79 22.56 2.36 0.40
C PHE A 79 21.04 2.51 0.27
N TYR A 80 20.38 2.82 1.38
CA TYR A 80 18.95 3.14 1.35
C TYR A 80 18.73 4.60 0.92
N ILE A 81 17.82 4.82 -0.03
CA ILE A 81 17.36 6.14 -0.45
C ILE A 81 16.04 6.44 0.29
N PRO A 82 16.05 7.31 1.33
CA PRO A 82 14.85 7.62 2.10
C PRO A 82 14.00 8.68 1.37
N PHE A 83 13.42 8.34 0.21
CA PHE A 83 12.56 9.24 -0.56
C PHE A 83 11.12 8.71 -0.59
N TYR A 84 10.17 9.57 -0.24
CA TYR A 84 8.74 9.22 -0.25
C TYR A 84 8.12 9.51 -1.62
N ALA A 85 8.54 8.75 -2.64
CA ALA A 85 8.15 8.96 -4.02
C ALA A 85 6.63 8.86 -4.21
N GLY A 86 6.00 7.90 -3.54
CA GLY A 86 4.56 7.68 -3.56
C GLY A 86 3.79 8.89 -3.03
N LEU A 87 4.26 9.48 -1.93
CA LEU A 87 3.67 10.73 -1.42
C LEU A 87 3.93 11.90 -2.37
N ALA A 88 5.14 12.02 -2.90
CA ALA A 88 5.50 13.08 -3.83
C ALA A 88 4.61 13.13 -5.08
N VAL A 89 4.41 11.98 -5.73
CA VAL A 89 3.53 11.90 -6.90
C VAL A 89 2.05 11.97 -6.49
N GLY A 90 1.68 11.33 -5.38
CA GLY A 90 0.32 11.27 -4.86
C GLY A 90 -0.31 12.66 -4.63
N LYS A 91 0.53 13.66 -4.32
CA LYS A 91 0.13 15.07 -4.23
C LYS A 91 -0.61 15.62 -5.45
N TYR A 92 -0.29 15.08 -6.61
CA TYR A 92 -0.64 15.67 -7.90
C TYR A 92 -1.51 14.76 -8.78
N LEU A 93 -1.65 13.46 -8.44
CA LEU A 93 -2.34 12.47 -9.27
C LEU A 93 -3.82 12.80 -9.55
N PHE A 94 -4.49 13.48 -8.61
CA PHE A 94 -5.93 13.74 -8.66
C PHE A 94 -6.27 15.24 -8.67
N SER A 95 -5.30 16.08 -9.04
CA SER A 95 -5.48 17.52 -9.21
C SER A 95 -5.11 17.94 -10.63
N ASP A 96 -5.55 19.14 -11.03
CA ASP A 96 -5.12 19.77 -12.28
C ASP A 96 -3.65 20.23 -12.15
N SER A 97 -2.73 19.29 -12.33
CA SER A 97 -1.29 19.45 -12.16
C SER A 97 -0.54 19.14 -13.46
N THR A 98 0.50 19.91 -13.70
CA THR A 98 1.43 19.71 -14.81
C THR A 98 2.33 18.48 -14.59
N THR A 99 2.91 17.97 -15.67
CA THR A 99 3.91 16.89 -15.58
C THR A 99 5.17 17.31 -14.83
N ASP A 100 5.53 18.59 -14.88
CA ASP A 100 6.71 19.13 -14.20
C ASP A 100 6.52 19.19 -12.69
N GLU A 101 5.31 19.53 -12.21
CA GLU A 101 4.96 19.45 -10.79
C GLU A 101 5.03 18.00 -10.27
N ARG A 102 4.48 17.05 -11.05
CA ARG A 102 4.54 15.61 -10.72
C ARG A 102 5.97 15.06 -10.66
N ASP A 103 6.88 15.63 -11.46
CA ASP A 103 8.27 15.18 -11.55
C ASP A 103 9.22 15.96 -10.61
N PHE A 104 8.77 17.06 -10.01
CA PHE A 104 9.63 18.03 -9.32
C PHE A 104 10.50 17.39 -8.23
N HIS A 105 9.89 16.68 -7.27
CA HIS A 105 10.62 16.05 -6.17
C HIS A 105 11.56 14.95 -6.65
N ALA A 106 11.14 14.17 -7.63
CA ALA A 106 11.95 13.12 -8.24
C ALA A 106 13.19 13.72 -8.93
N ALA A 107 13.03 14.78 -9.72
CA ALA A 107 14.14 15.47 -10.36
C ALA A 107 15.12 16.08 -9.33
N LYS A 108 14.60 16.65 -8.24
CA LYS A 108 15.43 17.18 -7.14
C LYS A 108 16.21 16.09 -6.42
N LEU A 109 15.61 14.93 -6.17
CA LEU A 109 16.30 13.78 -5.61
C LEU A 109 17.43 13.33 -6.54
N ILE A 110 17.14 13.14 -7.84
CA ILE A 110 18.12 12.68 -8.81
C ILE A 110 19.32 13.64 -8.88
N GLN A 111 19.06 14.94 -8.99
CA GLN A 111 20.10 15.96 -9.00
C GLN A 111 21.01 15.88 -7.75
N TRP A 112 20.45 15.55 -6.59
CA TRP A 112 21.22 15.42 -5.36
C TRP A 112 21.96 14.08 -5.27
N VAL A 113 21.30 12.96 -5.59
CA VAL A 113 21.85 11.62 -5.36
C VAL A 113 23.02 11.33 -6.30
N GLN A 114 22.97 11.79 -7.55
CA GLN A 114 24.06 11.65 -8.51
C GLN A 114 25.35 12.36 -8.09
N ASN A 115 25.24 13.34 -7.20
CA ASN A 115 26.36 14.08 -6.66
C ASN A 115 27.02 13.42 -5.45
N GLN A 116 26.43 12.34 -4.91
CA GLN A 116 27.00 11.62 -3.77
C GLN A 116 28.15 10.71 -4.24
N PRO A 117 29.28 10.66 -3.51
CA PRO A 117 30.43 9.81 -3.87
C PRO A 117 30.04 8.33 -4.02
N TYR A 118 29.21 7.83 -3.10
CA TYR A 118 28.78 6.43 -3.06
C TYR A 118 27.82 6.05 -4.20
N TRP A 119 27.02 7.00 -4.66
CA TRP A 119 26.24 6.80 -5.89
C TRP A 119 27.14 6.61 -7.10
N ARG A 120 28.15 7.49 -7.28
CA ARG A 120 29.02 7.47 -8.47
C ARG A 120 29.85 6.19 -8.58
N ARG A 121 30.12 5.51 -7.46
CA ARG A 121 30.86 4.24 -7.42
C ARG A 121 30.15 3.11 -8.18
N SER A 122 28.83 3.04 -8.08
CA SER A 122 28.00 1.94 -8.61
C SER A 122 27.00 2.40 -9.68
N ASN A 123 26.83 3.71 -9.83
CA ASN A 123 25.74 4.34 -10.56
C ASN A 123 24.36 3.81 -10.11
N GLY A 124 24.15 3.72 -8.79
CA GLY A 124 22.88 3.36 -8.18
C GLY A 124 22.61 1.85 -8.04
N SER A 125 23.50 0.97 -8.54
CA SER A 125 23.24 -0.48 -8.52
C SER A 125 23.31 -1.12 -7.13
N ASP A 126 23.98 -0.48 -6.17
CA ASP A 126 24.02 -0.85 -4.75
C ASP A 126 23.05 0.00 -3.90
N HIS A 127 22.09 0.67 -4.54
CA HIS A 127 21.08 1.47 -3.86
C HIS A 127 19.71 0.78 -3.88
N VAL A 128 18.96 0.98 -2.80
CA VAL A 128 17.60 0.45 -2.61
C VAL A 128 16.64 1.55 -2.17
N LEU A 129 15.39 1.49 -2.60
CA LEU A 129 14.30 2.27 -2.02
C LEU A 129 13.00 1.47 -1.92
N VAL A 130 12.05 2.03 -1.19
CA VAL A 130 10.69 1.51 -1.10
C VAL A 130 9.76 2.49 -1.79
N LEU A 131 8.81 1.95 -2.57
CA LEU A 131 7.76 2.70 -3.24
C LEU A 131 6.42 2.39 -2.56
N GLY A 132 5.77 3.44 -2.09
CA GLY A 132 4.51 3.37 -1.34
C GLY A 132 3.30 3.30 -2.24
N ARG A 133 3.46 3.33 -3.57
CA ARG A 133 2.38 3.23 -4.55
C ARG A 133 2.76 2.21 -5.62
N ILE A 134 1.80 1.91 -6.48
CA ILE A 134 1.99 0.95 -7.56
C ILE A 134 3.03 1.44 -8.57
N THR A 135 3.77 0.53 -9.19
CA THR A 135 4.87 0.91 -10.10
C THR A 135 4.43 1.86 -11.23
N TRP A 136 3.18 1.76 -11.67
CA TRP A 136 2.66 2.53 -12.81
C TRP A 136 2.48 4.02 -12.49
N ASP A 137 2.39 4.39 -11.21
CA ASP A 137 2.39 5.80 -10.76
C ASP A 137 3.74 6.49 -11.02
N PHE A 138 4.78 5.73 -11.33
CA PHE A 138 6.15 6.22 -11.54
C PHE A 138 6.70 5.98 -12.95
N ARG A 139 5.90 5.38 -13.83
CA ARG A 139 6.29 4.99 -15.20
C ARG A 139 5.37 5.66 -16.22
N ARG A 140 5.27 6.99 -16.16
CA ARG A 140 4.43 7.75 -17.08
C ARG A 140 4.70 7.38 -18.54
N LEU A 141 3.63 7.01 -19.26
CA LEU A 141 3.66 6.69 -20.68
C LEU A 141 3.78 7.97 -21.52
N THR A 142 4.31 7.83 -22.74
CA THR A 142 4.51 8.95 -23.67
C THR A 142 3.24 9.34 -24.43
N ASP A 143 2.28 8.43 -24.54
CA ASP A 143 0.97 8.64 -25.13
C ASP A 143 0.21 9.78 -24.41
N PRO A 144 -0.16 10.88 -25.10
CA PRO A 144 -0.86 12.01 -24.51
C PRO A 144 -2.12 11.65 -23.71
N GLU A 145 -2.88 10.64 -24.17
CA GLU A 145 -4.13 10.21 -23.51
C GLU A 145 -3.88 9.35 -22.26
N LYS A 146 -2.63 8.89 -22.06
CA LYS A 146 -2.23 8.00 -20.96
C LYS A 146 -1.17 8.64 -20.05
N ARG A 147 -1.13 9.97 -19.99
CA ARG A 147 -0.21 10.74 -19.14
C ARG A 147 -0.60 10.67 -17.66
N TRP A 148 -0.40 9.50 -17.07
CA TRP A 148 -0.56 9.25 -15.64
C TRP A 148 0.79 9.30 -14.90
N GLY A 149 0.77 9.72 -13.63
CA GLY A 149 1.94 9.58 -12.75
C GLY A 149 3.15 10.47 -13.07
N SER A 150 4.28 10.10 -12.47
CA SER A 150 5.60 10.71 -12.66
C SER A 150 6.45 9.91 -13.64
N LYS A 151 7.55 10.51 -14.13
CA LYS A 151 8.57 9.78 -14.92
C LYS A 151 9.67 9.15 -14.07
N PHE A 152 9.54 9.12 -12.74
CA PHE A 152 10.65 8.83 -11.82
C PHE A 152 11.38 7.52 -12.15
N LEU A 153 10.65 6.42 -12.38
CA LEU A 153 11.27 5.12 -12.74
C LEU A 153 11.68 5.02 -14.21
N ASN A 154 11.32 5.99 -15.04
CA ASN A 154 11.80 6.10 -16.42
C ASN A 154 13.08 6.95 -16.51
N MET A 155 13.51 7.60 -15.43
CA MET A 155 14.77 8.35 -15.39
C MET A 155 15.96 7.38 -15.51
N PRO A 156 16.99 7.68 -16.31
CA PRO A 156 18.16 6.80 -16.51
C PRO A 156 18.84 6.34 -15.21
N GLU A 157 18.85 7.21 -14.21
CA GLU A 157 19.45 6.99 -12.91
C GLU A 157 18.77 5.91 -12.09
N MET A 158 17.47 5.70 -12.32
CA MET A 158 16.68 4.72 -11.57
C MET A 158 16.73 3.31 -12.16
N GLN A 159 17.30 3.14 -13.36
CA GLN A 159 17.26 1.85 -14.08
C GLN A 159 18.01 0.72 -13.38
N LYS A 160 19.01 1.04 -12.55
CA LYS A 160 19.83 0.07 -11.81
C LYS A 160 19.47 -0.05 -10.33
N VAL A 161 18.62 0.84 -9.84
CA VAL A 161 18.27 0.89 -8.42
C VAL A 161 17.26 -0.22 -8.11
N THR A 162 17.48 -0.94 -7.02
CA THR A 162 16.53 -1.97 -6.57
C THR A 162 15.37 -1.34 -5.81
N ARG A 163 14.15 -1.77 -6.12
CA ARG A 163 12.91 -1.08 -5.73
C ARG A 163 11.97 -2.07 -5.06
N LEU A 164 11.70 -1.89 -3.78
CA LEU A 164 10.63 -2.64 -3.11
C LEU A 164 9.31 -1.93 -3.41
N THR A 165 8.38 -2.60 -4.08
CA THR A 165 7.11 -2.00 -4.52
C THR A 165 5.92 -2.88 -4.19
N ILE A 166 4.80 -2.25 -3.84
CA ILE A 166 3.53 -2.93 -3.53
C ILE A 166 2.86 -3.52 -4.79
N GLU A 167 3.29 -3.10 -5.98
CA GLU A 167 2.99 -3.73 -7.26
C GLU A 167 4.21 -3.60 -8.17
N ARG A 168 4.78 -4.73 -8.60
CA ARG A 168 5.97 -4.77 -9.47
C ARG A 168 5.60 -4.74 -10.94
N ALA A 169 6.45 -4.13 -11.76
CA ALA A 169 6.38 -4.35 -13.20
C ALA A 169 6.91 -5.76 -13.49
N PRO A 170 6.13 -6.68 -14.10
CA PRO A 170 6.55 -8.08 -14.24
C PRO A 170 7.88 -8.27 -14.98
N ALA A 171 8.19 -7.38 -15.91
CA ALA A 171 9.39 -7.42 -16.76
C ALA A 171 10.60 -6.65 -16.20
N ASP A 172 10.47 -5.88 -15.12
CA ASP A 172 11.61 -5.19 -14.50
C ASP A 172 12.12 -5.98 -13.29
N TYR A 173 13.27 -6.62 -13.43
CA TYR A 173 13.87 -7.44 -12.38
C TYR A 173 14.33 -6.65 -11.14
N HIS A 174 14.43 -5.33 -11.23
CA HIS A 174 14.75 -4.50 -10.08
C HIS A 174 13.52 -4.16 -9.24
N ASP A 175 12.30 -4.40 -9.74
CA ASP A 175 11.08 -4.25 -8.98
C ASP A 175 10.82 -5.54 -8.18
N ILE A 176 11.08 -5.49 -6.88
CA ILE A 176 10.81 -6.57 -5.93
C ILE A 176 9.44 -6.31 -5.29
N GLY A 177 8.50 -7.24 -5.50
CA GLY A 177 7.16 -7.17 -4.92
C GLY A 177 7.18 -7.34 -3.40
N ILE A 178 6.55 -6.42 -2.67
CA ILE A 178 6.28 -6.52 -1.23
C ILE A 178 4.77 -6.42 -0.98
N PRO A 179 4.25 -6.92 0.16
CA PRO A 179 2.83 -6.76 0.47
C PRO A 179 2.46 -5.28 0.68
N TYR A 180 1.19 -4.95 0.43
CA TYR A 180 0.63 -3.70 0.94
C TYR A 180 0.71 -3.71 2.48
N PRO A 181 0.91 -2.54 3.12
CA PRO A 181 0.84 -2.44 4.57
C PRO A 181 -0.61 -2.68 5.01
N THR A 182 -0.79 -3.55 5.99
CA THR A 182 -2.08 -3.85 6.63
C THR A 182 -2.17 -3.14 7.99
N GLY A 183 -3.32 -3.25 8.65
CA GLY A 183 -3.51 -2.65 9.98
C GLY A 183 -2.86 -3.43 11.14
N PHE A 184 -2.32 -4.62 10.91
CA PHE A 184 -1.80 -5.50 11.96
C PHE A 184 -0.27 -5.42 12.07
N HIS A 185 0.23 -4.85 13.17
CA HIS A 185 1.65 -4.65 13.47
C HIS A 185 2.02 -5.34 14.79
N PRO A 186 2.18 -6.67 14.82
CA PRO A 186 2.53 -7.41 16.03
C PRO A 186 3.93 -7.04 16.53
N SER A 187 4.09 -6.97 17.86
CA SER A 187 5.37 -6.65 18.50
C SER A 187 6.18 -7.89 18.86
N SER A 188 5.56 -9.08 18.80
CA SER A 188 6.19 -10.34 19.20
C SER A 188 5.62 -11.53 18.44
N THR A 189 6.36 -12.65 18.45
CA THR A 189 5.87 -13.94 17.95
C THR A 189 4.61 -14.41 18.70
N ALA A 190 4.47 -14.08 19.99
CA ALA A 190 3.29 -14.41 20.78
C ALA A 190 2.04 -13.65 20.28
N ASP A 191 2.19 -12.39 19.85
CA ASP A 191 1.09 -11.63 19.25
C ASP A 191 0.62 -12.31 17.94
N ILE A 192 1.57 -12.77 17.11
CA ILE A 192 1.29 -13.50 15.86
C ILE A 192 0.56 -14.82 16.17
N GLN A 193 1.04 -15.62 17.13
CA GLN A 193 0.41 -16.88 17.50
C GLN A 193 -1.00 -16.69 18.05
N THR A 194 -1.20 -15.65 18.87
CA THR A 194 -2.52 -15.29 19.40
C THR A 194 -3.49 -14.95 18.27
N TRP A 195 -3.05 -14.15 17.29
CA TRP A 195 -3.87 -13.80 16.13
C TRP A 195 -4.19 -15.02 15.27
N GLN A 196 -3.19 -15.85 14.97
CA GLN A 196 -3.38 -17.07 14.20
C GLN A 196 -4.37 -18.04 14.84
N ASN A 197 -4.31 -18.21 16.18
CA ASN A 197 -5.26 -19.05 16.88
C ASN A 197 -6.67 -18.47 16.81
N PHE A 198 -6.80 -17.15 17.02
CA PHE A 198 -8.08 -16.46 16.91
C PHE A 198 -8.74 -16.65 15.54
N VAL A 199 -8.03 -16.41 14.43
CA VAL A 199 -8.61 -16.53 13.08
C VAL A 199 -8.91 -17.99 12.66
N ARG A 200 -8.15 -18.96 13.20
CA ARG A 200 -8.38 -20.40 12.95
C ARG A 200 -9.64 -20.93 13.64
N THR A 201 -9.96 -20.41 14.81
CA THR A 201 -11.12 -20.84 15.60
C THR A 201 -12.34 -19.93 15.43
N TYR A 202 -12.23 -18.88 14.60
CA TYR A 202 -13.32 -17.95 14.35
C TYR A 202 -14.47 -18.67 13.64
N ASN A 203 -15.70 -18.50 14.13
CA ASN A 203 -16.87 -19.10 13.52
C ASN A 203 -17.30 -18.29 12.29
N ARG A 204 -17.20 -18.89 11.10
CA ARG A 204 -17.54 -18.24 9.83
C ARG A 204 -18.97 -18.59 9.45
N SER A 205 -19.84 -17.58 9.38
CA SER A 205 -21.26 -17.73 9.06
C SER A 205 -21.58 -17.52 7.58
N SER A 206 -20.62 -17.03 6.79
CA SER A 206 -20.79 -16.70 5.39
C SER A 206 -19.77 -17.43 4.53
N LEU A 207 -20.16 -17.85 3.33
CA LEU A 207 -19.24 -18.50 2.39
C LEU A 207 -18.38 -17.44 1.69
N PHE A 208 -18.99 -16.36 1.24
CA PHE A 208 -18.31 -15.30 0.51
C PHE A 208 -18.43 -13.95 1.23
N THR A 209 -17.51 -13.04 0.96
CA THR A 209 -17.69 -11.62 1.19
C THR A 209 -17.20 -10.80 0.03
N PHE A 210 -17.93 -9.72 -0.26
CA PHE A 210 -17.52 -8.68 -1.19
C PHE A 210 -17.33 -7.38 -0.41
N VAL A 211 -16.13 -6.81 -0.48
CA VAL A 211 -15.80 -5.49 0.07
C VAL A 211 -15.36 -4.59 -1.09
N GLY A 212 -16.16 -3.58 -1.41
CA GLY A 212 -15.89 -2.71 -2.55
C GLY A 212 -17.09 -1.89 -2.99
N ALA A 213 -16.91 -1.13 -4.06
CA ALA A 213 -17.95 -0.38 -4.75
C ALA A 213 -17.89 -0.68 -6.25
N ALA A 214 -19.06 -0.73 -6.91
CA ALA A 214 -19.11 -0.81 -8.37
C ALA A 214 -18.60 0.48 -9.01
N ARG A 215 -18.18 0.39 -10.28
CA ARG A 215 -17.88 1.56 -11.10
C ARG A 215 -19.05 1.86 -12.03
N GLU A 216 -19.66 3.03 -11.86
CA GLU A 216 -20.77 3.46 -12.72
C GLU A 216 -20.32 3.79 -14.15
N ASP A 217 -19.03 4.07 -14.35
CA ASP A 217 -18.43 4.54 -15.60
C ASP A 217 -17.84 3.43 -16.50
N VAL A 218 -17.85 2.17 -16.05
CA VAL A 218 -17.29 1.03 -16.78
C VAL A 218 -18.41 0.08 -17.22
N GLY A 219 -18.65 -0.02 -18.54
CA GLY A 219 -19.54 -1.04 -19.11
C GLY A 219 -19.00 -2.45 -18.86
N ASP A 220 -19.89 -3.42 -18.61
CA ASP A 220 -19.55 -4.81 -18.26
C ASP A 220 -18.61 -4.96 -17.04
N ASP A 221 -18.82 -4.14 -16.01
CA ASP A 221 -18.03 -4.20 -14.77
C ASP A 221 -18.30 -5.50 -14.00
N ILE A 222 -17.37 -6.47 -14.10
CA ILE A 222 -17.37 -7.70 -13.30
C ILE A 222 -17.48 -7.40 -11.80
N ARG A 223 -16.98 -6.26 -11.34
CA ARG A 223 -17.12 -5.84 -9.94
C ARG A 223 -18.57 -5.51 -9.60
N GLY A 224 -19.27 -4.79 -10.47
CA GLY A 224 -20.71 -4.55 -10.35
C GLY A 224 -21.53 -5.84 -10.39
N LEU A 225 -21.22 -6.76 -11.30
CA LEU A 225 -21.89 -8.06 -11.39
C LEU A 225 -21.69 -8.91 -10.13
N LEU A 226 -20.46 -8.95 -9.59
CA LEU A 226 -20.16 -9.69 -8.36
C LEU A 226 -20.80 -9.04 -7.13
N LEU A 227 -20.83 -7.70 -7.08
CA LEU A 227 -21.54 -6.98 -6.03
C LEU A 227 -23.04 -7.32 -6.06
N GLN A 228 -23.69 -7.26 -7.23
CA GLN A 228 -25.11 -7.57 -7.37
C GLN A 228 -25.41 -9.04 -7.07
N THR A 229 -24.59 -9.96 -7.58
CA THR A 229 -24.70 -11.39 -7.28
C THR A 229 -24.58 -11.62 -5.78
N CYS A 230 -23.56 -11.05 -5.13
CA CYS A 230 -23.36 -11.19 -3.69
C CYS A 230 -24.54 -10.65 -2.88
N ARG A 231 -25.17 -9.53 -3.30
CA ARG A 231 -26.38 -9.02 -2.64
C ARG A 231 -27.58 -9.97 -2.70
N ASN A 232 -27.67 -10.77 -3.75
CA ASN A 232 -28.78 -11.68 -3.99
C ASN A 232 -28.56 -13.07 -3.37
N GLU A 233 -27.35 -13.38 -2.94
CA GLU A 233 -26.99 -14.69 -2.38
C GLU A 233 -26.98 -14.65 -0.84
N PRO A 234 -27.74 -15.53 -0.15
CA PRO A 234 -27.88 -15.48 1.31
C PRO A 234 -26.59 -15.85 2.07
N PHE A 235 -25.63 -16.45 1.38
CA PHE A 235 -24.33 -16.86 1.94
C PHE A 235 -23.20 -15.88 1.60
N CYS A 236 -23.50 -14.71 1.01
CA CYS A 236 -22.51 -13.70 0.68
C CYS A 236 -22.74 -12.40 1.48
N ARG A 237 -21.68 -11.89 2.11
CA ARG A 237 -21.72 -10.65 2.91
C ARG A 237 -21.13 -9.47 2.13
N VAL A 238 -21.89 -8.38 2.03
CA VAL A 238 -21.47 -7.17 1.30
C VAL A 238 -21.09 -6.06 2.27
N VAL A 239 -19.93 -5.44 2.04
CA VAL A 239 -19.55 -4.13 2.57
C VAL A 239 -19.41 -3.18 1.39
N ASP A 240 -20.40 -2.29 1.21
CA ASP A 240 -20.46 -1.37 0.08
C ASP A 240 -19.70 -0.08 0.37
N CYS A 241 -18.54 0.05 -0.28
CA CYS A 241 -17.65 1.20 -0.11
C CYS A 241 -18.20 2.50 -0.74
N ALA A 242 -19.27 2.44 -1.53
CA ALA A 242 -19.93 3.63 -2.09
C ALA A 242 -20.83 4.32 -1.06
N VAL A 243 -21.43 3.54 -0.15
CA VAL A 243 -22.30 4.06 0.91
C VAL A 243 -21.49 4.47 2.13
N THR A 244 -20.58 3.60 2.57
CA THR A 244 -19.67 3.88 3.69
C THR A 244 -18.25 3.87 3.15
N PRO A 245 -17.53 5.02 3.17
CA PRO A 245 -16.16 5.06 2.70
C PRO A 245 -15.30 4.03 3.42
N CYS A 246 -14.76 3.05 2.70
CA CYS A 246 -13.93 1.99 3.27
C CYS A 246 -12.61 2.49 3.88
N ALA A 247 -12.24 3.75 3.65
CA ALA A 247 -11.18 4.45 4.39
C ALA A 247 -11.54 4.68 5.89
N ASN A 248 -12.84 4.72 6.22
CA ASN A 248 -13.38 4.95 7.56
C ASN A 248 -14.06 3.69 8.17
N GLY A 249 -14.35 2.66 7.38
CA GLY A 249 -15.14 1.47 7.77
C GLY A 249 -14.34 0.22 8.18
N SER A 250 -13.20 0.37 8.85
CA SER A 250 -12.28 -0.75 9.20
C SER A 250 -12.94 -1.86 10.03
N SER A 251 -13.91 -1.56 10.89
CA SER A 251 -14.62 -2.54 11.72
C SER A 251 -15.56 -3.44 10.92
N GLU A 252 -16.41 -2.87 10.05
CA GLU A 252 -17.30 -3.62 9.17
C GLU A 252 -16.53 -4.50 8.19
N ILE A 253 -15.43 -3.97 7.65
CA ILE A 253 -14.52 -4.73 6.77
C ILE A 253 -13.92 -5.90 7.53
N MET A 254 -13.31 -5.67 8.70
CA MET A 254 -12.67 -6.74 9.47
C MET A 254 -13.66 -7.81 9.91
N ASP A 255 -14.83 -7.43 10.41
CA ASP A 255 -15.89 -8.36 10.81
C ASP A 255 -16.40 -9.19 9.62
N SER A 256 -16.57 -8.56 8.46
CA SER A 256 -16.98 -9.26 7.24
C SER A 256 -15.91 -10.24 6.75
N LEU A 257 -14.64 -9.88 6.80
CA LEU A 257 -13.53 -10.76 6.42
C LEU A 257 -13.35 -11.93 7.41
N LEU A 258 -13.46 -11.67 8.72
CA LEU A 258 -13.38 -12.72 9.74
C LEU A 258 -14.55 -13.70 9.63
N GLY A 259 -15.76 -13.20 9.34
CA GLY A 259 -16.98 -14.00 9.25
C GLY A 259 -17.15 -14.82 7.97
N SER A 260 -16.28 -14.66 6.96
CA SER A 260 -16.42 -15.29 5.65
C SER A 260 -15.29 -16.26 5.28
N GLU A 261 -15.59 -17.38 4.61
CA GLU A 261 -14.56 -18.33 4.15
C GLU A 261 -13.72 -17.79 2.99
N PHE A 262 -14.37 -17.18 2.00
CA PHE A 262 -13.73 -16.60 0.83
C PHE A 262 -14.01 -15.10 0.73
N CYS A 263 -13.01 -14.33 0.30
CA CYS A 263 -13.20 -12.92 -0.01
C CYS A 263 -13.01 -12.67 -1.51
N LEU A 264 -14.00 -12.05 -2.14
CA LEU A 264 -14.00 -11.82 -3.58
C LEU A 264 -13.02 -10.70 -3.93
N GLN A 265 -12.07 -11.01 -4.82
CA GLN A 265 -11.04 -10.12 -5.32
C GLN A 265 -11.19 -9.86 -6.83
N PRO A 266 -12.22 -9.10 -7.27
CA PRO A 266 -12.33 -8.70 -8.66
C PRO A 266 -11.15 -7.85 -9.09
N ARG A 267 -10.82 -7.90 -10.37
CA ARG A 267 -9.80 -7.02 -10.96
C ARG A 267 -10.08 -5.55 -10.62
N GLY A 268 -9.02 -4.80 -10.35
CA GLY A 268 -9.06 -3.35 -10.19
C GLY A 268 -8.13 -2.65 -11.15
N ASP A 269 -7.77 -1.40 -10.83
CA ASP A 269 -6.81 -0.63 -11.62
C ASP A 269 -5.42 -1.27 -11.65
N SER A 270 -5.10 -2.00 -10.59
CA SER A 270 -3.84 -2.70 -10.36
C SER A 270 -4.05 -4.21 -10.30
N PHE A 271 -2.96 -4.97 -10.51
CA PHE A 271 -2.94 -6.43 -10.36
C PHE A 271 -3.02 -6.90 -8.89
N THR A 272 -2.73 -6.02 -7.94
CA THR A 272 -2.79 -6.31 -6.51
C THR A 272 -3.29 -5.09 -5.73
N ARG A 273 -3.84 -5.33 -4.54
CA ARG A 273 -4.50 -4.33 -3.71
C ARG A 273 -4.42 -4.71 -2.24
N ARG A 274 -4.48 -3.72 -1.35
CA ARG A 274 -4.45 -3.94 0.10
C ARG A 274 -5.45 -5.00 0.58
N SER A 275 -6.67 -5.01 0.04
CA SER A 275 -7.73 -5.94 0.47
C SER A 275 -7.34 -7.41 0.34
N VAL A 276 -6.46 -7.77 -0.61
CA VAL A 276 -5.93 -9.14 -0.73
C VAL A 276 -5.19 -9.54 0.55
N PHE A 277 -4.36 -8.62 1.08
CA PHE A 277 -3.57 -8.86 2.28
C PHE A 277 -4.43 -8.79 3.54
N ASP A 278 -5.40 -7.89 3.60
CA ASP A 278 -6.36 -7.84 4.71
C ASP A 278 -7.17 -9.15 4.79
N CYS A 279 -7.54 -9.76 3.65
CA CYS A 279 -8.16 -11.08 3.62
C CYS A 279 -7.25 -12.18 4.21
N MET A 280 -6.00 -12.23 3.75
CA MET A 280 -5.03 -13.20 4.25
C MET A 280 -4.81 -13.04 5.76
N ILE A 281 -4.75 -11.80 6.26
CA ILE A 281 -4.62 -11.51 7.69
C ILE A 281 -5.87 -11.99 8.45
N ALA A 282 -7.08 -11.77 7.94
CA ALA A 282 -8.33 -12.26 8.55
C ALA A 282 -8.55 -13.78 8.41
N GLY A 283 -7.64 -14.50 7.74
CA GLY A 283 -7.74 -15.93 7.49
C GLY A 283 -8.85 -16.32 6.50
N THR A 284 -9.35 -15.37 5.71
CA THR A 284 -10.29 -15.65 4.61
C THR A 284 -9.52 -15.82 3.30
N ILE A 285 -9.96 -16.75 2.45
CA ILE A 285 -9.23 -17.15 1.24
C ILE A 285 -9.52 -16.13 0.12
N PRO A 286 -8.51 -15.44 -0.42
CA PRO A 286 -8.71 -14.55 -1.56
C PRO A 286 -9.14 -15.32 -2.81
N PHE A 287 -10.32 -15.01 -3.34
CA PHE A 287 -10.83 -15.57 -4.60
C PHE A 287 -10.71 -14.54 -5.71
N TYR A 288 -9.82 -14.77 -6.67
CA TYR A 288 -9.60 -13.88 -7.80
C TYR A 288 -10.59 -14.16 -8.92
N SER A 289 -11.20 -13.11 -9.47
CA SER A 289 -12.06 -13.20 -10.64
C SER A 289 -11.57 -12.25 -11.73
N GLY A 290 -11.10 -12.82 -12.83
CA GLY A 290 -10.61 -12.11 -14.02
C GLY A 290 -9.85 -13.07 -14.94
N THR A 291 -9.85 -12.80 -16.25
CA THR A 291 -8.97 -13.51 -17.19
C THR A 291 -7.58 -12.90 -17.14
N ASP A 292 -6.58 -13.72 -16.84
CA ASP A 292 -5.18 -13.39 -17.03
C ASP A 292 -4.91 -13.36 -18.54
N HIS A 293 -4.95 -12.18 -19.15
CA HIS A 293 -4.16 -11.95 -20.36
C HIS A 293 -2.75 -11.58 -19.89
N VAL A 294 -1.94 -12.64 -19.70
CA VAL A 294 -0.47 -12.57 -19.58
C VAL A 294 0.12 -12.01 -20.87
#